data_AF-A0A258Z2N0-F1
#
_entry.id   AF-A0A258Z2N0-F1
#
_cell.length_a   1.000
_cell.length_b   1.000
_cell.length_c   1.000
_cell.angle_alpha   90.00
_cell.angle_beta   90.00
_cell.angle_gamma   90.00
#
_symmetry.space_group_name_H-M   'P 1'
#
loop_
_entity.id
_entity.type
_entity.pdbx_description
1 polymer ?
#
loop_
_entity_poly.entity_id
_entity_poly.type
_entity_poly.pdbx_seq_one_letter_code
_entity_poly.pdbx_strand_id
1 'polypeptide(L)'
;MRTTVLLFFLIVLHTTLLVFQISGLSIGYNEATILYAGTGFLHYYIQFFVDNFPYSDLALRLPMITLHVISFFLLYGISRFYLTRETDRLWLMLVYILLPGITSAALVVDPAGLKIALTFLFVYLFL
;
A
#
# COMPACT_ATOMS: atom_id res chain seq x y z
N MET A 1 20.89 -4.43 -12.45
CA MET A 1 19.93 -4.83 -13.51
C MET A 1 19.11 -6.06 -13.12
N ARG A 2 19.72 -7.21 -12.79
CA ARG A 2 18.96 -8.42 -12.38
C ARG A 2 18.04 -8.19 -11.16
N THR A 3 18.54 -7.51 -10.14
CA THR A 3 17.82 -7.23 -8.88
C THR A 3 16.64 -6.27 -9.05
N THR A 4 16.80 -5.22 -9.86
CA THR A 4 15.72 -4.28 -10.20
C THR A 4 14.57 -4.97 -10.94
N VAL A 5 14.89 -5.88 -11.87
CA VAL A 5 13.88 -6.68 -12.56
C VAL A 5 13.14 -7.59 -11.59
N LEU A 6 13.84 -8.22 -10.64
CA LEU A 6 13.22 -9.03 -9.59
C LEU A 6 12.30 -8.21 -8.68
N LEU A 7 12.70 -7.00 -8.30
CA LEU A 7 11.83 -6.09 -7.52
C LEU A 7 10.56 -5.72 -8.28
N PHE A 8 10.72 -5.35 -9.56
CA PHE A 8 9.58 -5.02 -10.40
C PHE A 8 8.63 -6.21 -10.53
N PHE A 9 9.17 -7.41 -10.78
CA PHE A 9 8.37 -8.63 -10.81
C PHE A 9 7.67 -8.88 -9.47
N LEU A 10 8.37 -8.71 -8.34
CA LEU A 10 7.83 -8.91 -7.00
C LEU A 10 6.67 -7.96 -6.70
N ILE A 11 6.82 -6.66 -6.97
CA ILE A 11 5.74 -5.68 -6.70
C ILE A 11 4.56 -5.87 -7.64
N VAL A 12 4.79 -6.20 -8.91
CA VAL A 12 3.71 -6.47 -9.87
C VAL A 12 2.93 -7.72 -9.48
N LEU A 13 3.64 -8.81 -9.17
CA LEU A 13 3.01 -10.06 -8.71
C LEU A 13 2.22 -9.81 -7.42
N HIS A 14 2.83 -9.16 -6.43
CA HIS A 14 2.18 -8.89 -5.15
C HIS A 14 0.94 -7.99 -5.30
N THR A 15 1.04 -6.90 -6.05
CA THR A 15 -0.09 -5.99 -6.29
C THR A 15 -1.21 -6.69 -7.05
N THR A 16 -0.88 -7.56 -8.01
CA THR A 16 -1.86 -8.39 -8.72
C THR A 16 -2.59 -9.33 -7.76
N LEU A 17 -1.86 -9.97 -6.83
CA LEU A 17 -2.47 -10.81 -5.79
C LEU A 17 -3.39 -10.00 -4.86
N LEU A 18 -3.01 -8.78 -4.49
CA LEU A 18 -3.87 -7.89 -3.70
C LEU A 18 -5.16 -7.56 -4.46
N VAL A 19 -5.07 -7.22 -5.75
CA VAL A 19 -6.26 -6.95 -6.58
C VAL A 19 -7.18 -8.17 -6.68
N PHE A 20 -6.62 -9.38 -6.82
CA PHE A 20 -7.42 -10.61 -6.82
C PHE A 20 -8.14 -10.87 -5.49
N GLN A 21 -7.59 -10.44 -4.36
CA GLN A 21 -8.20 -10.64 -3.04
C GLN A 21 -9.38 -9.70 -2.77
N ILE A 22 -9.54 -8.61 -3.54
CA ILE A 22 -10.61 -7.62 -3.33
C ILE A 22 -12.00 -8.27 -3.38
N SER A 23 -12.23 -9.19 -4.32
CA SER A 23 -13.55 -9.82 -4.54
C SER A 23 -14.04 -10.67 -3.36
N GLY A 24 -13.14 -11.07 -2.45
CA GLY A 24 -13.48 -11.83 -1.25
C GLY A 24 -13.75 -10.98 -0.01
N LEU A 25 -13.59 -9.65 -0.09
CA LEU A 25 -13.64 -8.76 1.06
C LEU A 25 -14.89 -7.88 1.05
N SER A 26 -15.79 -8.13 2.00
CA SER A 26 -16.91 -7.23 2.26
C SER A 26 -16.45 -5.95 2.96
N ILE A 27 -17.25 -4.88 2.82
CA ILE A 27 -17.00 -3.61 3.49
C ILE A 27 -17.34 -3.76 4.98
N GLY A 28 -16.34 -3.59 5.84
CA GLY A 28 -16.52 -3.59 7.28
C GLY A 28 -17.14 -2.30 7.82
N TYR A 29 -17.65 -2.34 9.05
CA TYR A 29 -18.27 -1.17 9.71
C TYR A 29 -17.34 0.05 9.76
N ASN A 30 -16.08 -0.13 10.16
CA ASN A 30 -15.10 0.97 10.25
C ASN A 30 -14.78 1.59 8.88
N GLU A 31 -14.83 0.78 7.82
CA GLU A 31 -14.58 1.23 6.46
C GLU A 31 -15.75 2.07 5.96
N ALA A 32 -16.97 1.61 6.24
CA ALA A 32 -18.20 2.33 5.93
C ALA A 32 -18.28 3.66 6.68
N THR A 33 -17.86 3.73 7.95
CA THR A 33 -17.85 5.00 8.69
C THR A 33 -16.85 5.98 8.08
N ILE A 34 -15.67 5.54 7.67
CA ILE A 34 -14.70 6.38 6.96
C ILE A 34 -15.26 6.83 5.61
N LEU A 35 -15.92 5.94 4.87
CA LEU A 35 -16.44 6.23 3.52
C LEU A 35 -17.64 7.20 3.53
N TYR A 36 -18.62 6.97 4.41
CA TYR A 36 -19.90 7.68 4.37
C TYR A 36 -20.03 8.82 5.39
N ALA A 37 -19.29 8.76 6.51
CA ALA A 37 -19.41 9.73 7.61
C ALA A 37 -18.06 10.39 7.98
N GLY A 38 -16.99 10.07 7.25
CA GLY A 38 -15.66 10.60 7.50
C GLY A 38 -15.50 12.06 7.06
N THR A 39 -14.58 12.77 7.70
CA THR A 39 -14.18 14.15 7.33
C THR A 39 -12.66 14.34 7.30
N GLY A 40 -11.89 13.28 7.54
CA GLY A 40 -10.43 13.32 7.54
C GLY A 40 -9.82 13.22 6.14
N PHE A 41 -8.51 13.43 6.04
CA PHE A 41 -7.76 13.31 4.77
C PHE A 41 -8.02 11.97 4.06
N LEU A 42 -8.02 10.86 4.82
CA LEU A 42 -8.27 9.53 4.26
C LEU A 42 -9.65 9.42 3.60
N HIS A 43 -10.68 10.04 4.18
CA HIS A 43 -12.02 10.06 3.60
C HIS A 43 -12.02 10.75 2.23
N TYR A 44 -11.49 11.98 2.14
CA TYR A 44 -11.44 12.71 0.88
C TYR A 44 -10.56 12.04 -0.16
N TYR A 45 -9.45 11.44 0.27
CA TYR A 45 -8.58 10.66 -0.60
C TYR A 45 -9.32 9.47 -1.21
N ILE A 46 -10.15 8.77 -0.44
CA ILE A 46 -10.94 7.63 -0.94
C ILE A 46 -12.11 8.10 -1.82
N GLN A 47 -12.84 9.15 -1.42
CA GLN A 47 -13.92 9.69 -2.22
C GLN A 47 -13.46 10.08 -3.62
N PHE A 48 -12.27 10.67 -3.75
CA PHE A 48 -11.68 10.97 -5.05
C PHE A 48 -11.65 9.74 -5.98
N PHE A 49 -11.32 8.55 -5.47
CA PHE A 49 -11.34 7.34 -6.31
C PHE A 49 -12.76 6.82 -6.55
N VAL A 50 -13.61 6.82 -5.53
CA VAL A 50 -14.99 6.32 -5.62
C VAL A 50 -15.82 7.15 -6.60
N ASP A 51 -15.65 8.47 -6.61
CA ASP A 51 -16.37 9.38 -7.51
C ASP A 51 -15.95 9.21 -8.97
N ASN A 52 -14.68 8.86 -9.22
CA ASN A 52 -14.14 8.62 -10.56
C ASN A 52 -14.38 7.19 -11.08
N PHE A 53 -14.54 6.21 -10.18
CA PHE A 53 -14.78 4.80 -10.51
C PHE A 53 -15.99 4.24 -9.76
N PRO A 54 -17.19 4.83 -9.94
CA PRO A 54 -18.36 4.44 -9.16
C PRO A 54 -18.73 2.97 -9.44
N TYR A 55 -19.25 2.29 -8.41
CA TYR A 55 -19.79 0.91 -8.46
C TYR A 55 -18.79 -0.27 -8.51
N SER A 56 -17.54 -0.07 -8.09
CA SER A 56 -16.59 -1.19 -7.95
C SER A 56 -15.99 -1.27 -6.55
N ASP A 57 -15.93 -2.49 -5.97
CA ASP A 57 -15.15 -2.75 -4.75
C ASP A 57 -13.67 -2.37 -4.95
N LEU A 58 -13.22 -2.41 -6.20
CA LEU A 58 -11.92 -1.93 -6.61
C LEU A 58 -11.72 -0.45 -6.28
N ALA A 59 -12.71 0.42 -6.53
CA ALA A 59 -12.57 1.86 -6.29
C ALA A 59 -12.35 2.22 -4.82
N LEU A 60 -12.90 1.42 -3.90
CA LEU A 60 -12.69 1.61 -2.46
C LEU A 60 -11.28 1.18 -2.02
N ARG A 61 -10.74 0.13 -2.64
CA ARG A 61 -9.49 -0.54 -2.21
C ARG A 61 -8.26 -0.03 -2.95
N LEU A 62 -8.43 0.44 -4.20
CA LEU A 62 -7.38 1.03 -5.02
C LEU A 62 -6.63 2.19 -4.32
N PRO A 63 -7.28 3.10 -3.57
CA PRO A 63 -6.58 4.11 -2.79
C PRO A 63 -5.57 3.51 -1.81
N MET A 64 -5.96 2.45 -1.10
CA MET A 64 -5.12 1.77 -0.10
C MET A 64 -3.98 1.00 -0.76
N ILE A 65 -4.26 0.30 -1.86
CA ILE A 65 -3.23 -0.37 -2.68
C ILE A 65 -2.23 0.65 -3.23
N THR A 66 -2.70 1.82 -3.66
CA THR A 66 -1.83 2.92 -4.13
C THR A 66 -0.89 3.40 -3.02
N LEU A 67 -1.41 3.60 -1.80
CA LEU A 67 -0.58 3.96 -0.64
C LEU A 67 0.45 2.87 -0.30
N HIS A 68 0.08 1.60 -0.42
CA HIS A 68 1.00 0.47 -0.21
C HIS A 68 2.11 0.42 -1.25
N VAL A 69 1.79 0.61 -2.53
CA VAL A 69 2.78 0.66 -3.62
C VAL A 69 3.75 1.83 -3.41
N ILE A 70 3.25 3.01 -3.02
CA ILE A 70 4.09 4.15 -2.66
C ILE A 70 5.01 3.79 -1.48
N SER A 71 4.45 3.18 -0.43
CA SER A 71 5.21 2.73 0.75
C SER A 71 6.32 1.75 0.38
N PHE A 72 6.04 0.81 -0.53
CA PHE A 72 7.02 -0.16 -1.03
C PHE A 72 8.22 0.55 -1.69
N PHE A 73 7.95 1.51 -2.59
CA PHE A 73 9.04 2.23 -3.26
C PHE A 73 9.83 3.13 -2.32
N LEU A 74 9.15 3.78 -1.35
CA LEU A 74 9.82 4.58 -0.33
C LEU A 74 10.72 3.70 0.55
N LEU A 75 10.22 2.56 1.03
CA LEU A 75 11.02 1.63 1.83
C LEU A 75 12.22 1.09 1.04
N TYR A 76 12.04 0.77 -0.24
CA TYR A 76 13.17 0.40 -1.10
C TYR A 76 14.18 1.55 -1.22
N GLY A 77 13.69 2.79 -1.40
CA GLY A 77 14.50 4.00 -1.44
C GLY A 77 15.33 4.18 -0.17
N ILE A 78 14.69 4.09 1.00
CA ILE A 78 15.29 4.14 2.34
C ILE A 78 16.35 3.05 2.50
N SER A 79 16.03 1.82 2.08
CA SER A 79 16.93 0.67 2.25
C SER A 79 18.26 0.83 1.52
N ARG A 80 18.34 1.68 0.49
CA ARG A 80 19.61 1.97 -0.21
C ARG A 80 20.62 2.71 0.65
N PHE A 81 20.17 3.45 1.66
CA PHE A 81 21.05 4.18 2.58
C PHE A 81 21.60 3.28 3.69
N TYR A 82 20.83 2.28 4.12
CA TYR A 82 21.21 1.41 5.25
C TYR A 82 21.80 0.06 4.83
N LEU A 83 21.35 -0.51 3.71
CA LEU A 83 21.77 -1.84 3.27
C LEU A 83 22.74 -1.76 2.10
N THR A 84 23.96 -2.24 2.31
CA THR A 84 25.03 -2.24 1.31
C THR A 84 24.75 -3.21 0.17
N ARG A 85 24.27 -4.43 0.48
CA ARG A 85 24.03 -5.49 -0.52
C ARG A 85 22.64 -5.37 -1.14
N GLU A 86 22.57 -5.53 -2.46
CA GLU A 86 21.29 -5.49 -3.18
C GLU A 86 20.36 -6.66 -2.80
N THR A 87 20.93 -7.82 -2.49
CA THR A 87 20.19 -9.01 -2.06
C THR A 87 19.46 -8.78 -0.74
N ASP A 88 20.07 -8.04 0.18
CA ASP A 88 19.50 -7.81 1.50
C ASP A 88 18.28 -6.87 1.39
N ARG A 89 18.33 -5.93 0.44
CA ARG A 89 17.17 -5.11 0.07
C ARG A 89 16.04 -5.94 -0.52
N LEU A 90 16.34 -6.94 -1.37
CA LEU A 90 15.33 -7.86 -1.89
C LEU A 90 14.64 -8.64 -0.76
N TRP A 91 15.42 -9.17 0.19
CA TRP A 91 14.89 -9.86 1.34
C TRP A 91 14.03 -8.95 2.23
N LEU A 92 14.48 -7.71 2.47
CA LEU A 92 13.69 -6.72 3.21
C LEU A 92 12.34 -6.48 2.54
N MET A 93 12.32 -6.25 1.22
CA MET A 93 11.08 -6.01 0.49
C MET A 93 10.17 -7.24 0.51
N LEU A 94 10.74 -8.43 0.38
CA LEU A 94 10.00 -9.69 0.44
C LEU A 94 9.36 -9.88 1.82
N VAL A 95 10.10 -9.67 2.91
CA VAL A 95 9.55 -9.74 4.26
C VAL A 95 8.43 -8.71 4.42
N TYR A 96 8.67 -7.45 4.03
CA TYR A 96 7.69 -6.37 4.13
C TYR A 96 6.34 -6.73 3.48
N ILE A 97 6.36 -7.23 2.23
CA ILE A 97 5.11 -7.57 1.52
C ILE A 97 4.42 -8.84 2.04
N LEU A 98 5.14 -9.72 2.75
CA LEU A 98 4.58 -10.93 3.34
C LEU A 98 4.04 -10.71 4.75
N LEU A 99 4.32 -9.57 5.38
CA LEU A 99 3.79 -9.26 6.70
C LEU A 99 2.27 -9.14 6.64
N PRO A 100 1.51 -9.94 7.42
CA PRO A 100 0.05 -9.95 7.36
C PRO A 100 -0.57 -8.60 7.76
N GLY A 101 0.11 -7.85 8.64
CA GLY A 101 -0.33 -6.50 9.00
C GLY A 101 -0.20 -5.50 7.83
N ILE A 102 0.84 -5.65 7.01
CA ILE A 102 1.07 -4.79 5.84
C ILE A 102 0.07 -5.14 4.73
N THR A 103 -0.14 -6.43 4.46
CA THR A 103 -1.14 -6.86 3.47
C THR A 103 -2.56 -6.46 3.88
N SER A 104 -2.89 -6.56 5.16
CA SER A 104 -4.16 -6.06 5.71
C SER A 104 -4.28 -4.54 5.53
N ALA A 105 -3.25 -3.77 5.89
CA ALA A 105 -3.26 -2.31 5.72
C ALA A 105 -3.31 -1.85 4.25
N ALA A 106 -2.90 -2.71 3.30
CA ALA A 106 -2.98 -2.44 1.87
C ALA A 106 -4.39 -2.69 1.30
N LEU A 107 -5.21 -3.52 1.95
CA LEU A 107 -6.57 -3.85 1.51
C LEU A 107 -7.62 -3.12 2.33
N VAL A 108 -7.54 -3.16 3.66
CA VAL A 108 -8.51 -2.58 4.58
C VAL A 108 -8.42 -1.05 4.58
N VAL A 109 -9.56 -0.38 4.40
CA VAL A 109 -9.70 1.06 4.55
C VAL A 109 -9.57 1.41 6.03
N ASP A 110 -8.34 1.68 6.43
CA ASP A 110 -7.96 2.06 7.78
C ASP A 110 -6.84 3.12 7.74
N PRO A 111 -6.76 4.03 8.74
CA PRO A 111 -5.67 4.99 8.83
C PRO A 111 -4.26 4.38 8.84
N ALA A 112 -4.09 3.09 9.14
CA ALA A 112 -2.80 2.41 9.16
C ALA A 112 -2.02 2.55 7.85
N GLY A 113 -2.64 2.25 6.69
CA GLY A 113 -1.95 2.33 5.40
C GLY A 113 -1.42 3.73 5.09
N LEU A 114 -2.23 4.76 5.41
CA LEU A 114 -1.83 6.16 5.29
C LEU A 114 -0.67 6.51 6.25
N LYS A 115 -0.74 6.08 7.51
CA LYS A 115 0.32 6.33 8.50
C LYS A 115 1.65 5.70 8.08
N ILE A 116 1.62 4.47 7.54
CA ILE A 116 2.83 3.79 7.04
C ILE A 116 3.43 4.59 5.88
N ALA A 117 2.62 4.97 4.89
CA ALA A 117 3.08 5.75 3.74
C ALA A 117 3.70 7.09 4.17
N LEU A 118 3.05 7.83 5.07
CA LEU A 118 3.56 9.10 5.58
C LEU A 118 4.83 8.94 6.42
N THR A 119 4.93 7.86 7.19
CA THR A 119 6.13 7.58 8.00
C THR A 119 7.32 7.29 7.09
N PHE A 120 7.16 6.43 6.07
CA PHE A 120 8.23 6.18 5.12
C PHE A 120 8.54 7.41 4.27
N LEU A 121 7.55 8.22 3.92
CA LEU A 121 7.80 9.48 3.20
C LEU A 121 8.65 10.43 4.05
N PHE A 122 8.29 10.60 5.32
CA PHE A 122 9.06 11.41 6.26
C PHE A 122 10.51 10.91 6.37
N VAL A 123 10.71 9.62 6.65
CA VAL A 123 12.06 9.05 6.77
C VAL A 123 12.85 9.23 5.47
N TYR A 124 12.24 9.00 4.31
CA TYR A 124 12.91 9.16 3.02
C TYR A 124 13.35 10.61 2.72
N LEU A 125 12.56 11.60 3.14
CA LEU A 125 12.88 13.02 2.92
C LEU A 125 13.97 13.56 3.84
N PHE A 126 14.15 12.96 5.03
CA PHE A 126 15.11 13.40 6.05
C PHE A 126 16.30 12.46 6.22
N LEU A 127 16.52 11.56 5.27
CA LEU A 127 17.69 10.69 5.12
C LEU A 127 18.79 11.37 4.30
#